data_AF-A0A1J4W6R6-F1
#
_entry.id   AF-A0A1J4W6R6-F1
#
_cell.length_a   1.000
_cell.length_b   1.000
_cell.length_c   1.000
_cell.angle_alpha   90.00
_cell.angle_beta   90.00
_cell.angle_gamma   90.00
#
_symmetry.space_group_name_H-M   'P 1'
#
loop_
_entity.id
_entity.type
_entity.pdbx_description
1 polymer ?
#
loop_
_entity_poly.entity_id
_entity_poly.type
_entity_poly.pdbx_seq_one_letter_code
_entity_poly.pdbx_strand_id
1 'polypeptide(L)'
;MYLQILIAGFGGGVIRGLVGFIKHQYSYKNVGFNLPYFLAMSFISGIVGVLAAAVANELGIFGFSPALALVVGYAGGDFIENIYKIIVKKTSLYPTQEK
;
A
#
# COMPACT_ATOMS: atom_id res chain seq x y z
N MET A 1 14.89 -8.56 13.01
CA MET A 1 14.47 -8.69 11.60
C MET A 1 12.97 -8.42 11.41
N TYR A 2 12.08 -9.17 12.07
CA TYR A 2 10.63 -8.95 11.95
C TYR A 2 10.14 -7.55 12.35
N LEU A 3 10.68 -6.98 13.43
CA LEU A 3 10.32 -5.61 13.85
C LEU A 3 10.70 -4.55 12.81
N GLN A 4 11.85 -4.73 12.13
CA GLN A 4 12.29 -3.80 11.08
C GLN A 4 11.39 -3.88 9.85
N ILE A 5 10.92 -5.09 9.50
CA ILE A 5 9.95 -5.32 8.42
C ILE A 5 8.60 -4.68 8.77
N LEU A 6 8.15 -4.81 10.01
CA LEU A 6 6.91 -4.21 10.49
C LEU A 6 6.96 -2.68 10.38
N ILE A 7 8.03 -2.07 10.91
CA ILE A 7 8.21 -0.61 10.90
C ILE A 7 8.35 -0.10 9.46
N ALA A 8 9.10 -0.81 8.61
CA ALA A 8 9.27 -0.43 7.22
C ALA A 8 7.96 -0.55 6.42
N GLY A 9 7.22 -1.67 6.55
CA GLY A 9 5.92 -1.85 5.91
C GLY A 9 4.90 -0.80 6.34
N PHE A 10 4.84 -0.52 7.64
CA PHE A 10 4.00 0.55 8.18
C PHE A 10 4.41 1.92 7.63
N GLY A 11 5.72 2.23 7.65
CA GLY A 11 6.26 3.48 7.13
C GLY A 11 5.91 3.69 5.66
N GLY A 12 6.02 2.65 4.83
CA GLY A 12 5.62 2.70 3.42
C GLY A 12 4.13 3.03 3.27
N GLY A 13 3.27 2.35 4.03
CA GLY A 13 1.83 2.59 4.05
C GLY A 13 1.47 4.01 4.49
N VAL A 14 2.14 4.54 5.51
CA VAL A 14 1.96 5.92 5.96
C VAL A 14 2.35 6.91 4.87
N ILE A 15 3.50 6.72 4.20
CA ILE A 15 3.92 7.60 3.10
C ILE A 15 2.86 7.64 1.98
N ARG A 16 2.25 6.50 1.63
CA ARG A 16 1.12 6.46 0.68
C ARG A 16 -0.07 7.29 1.19
N GLY A 17 -0.43 7.15 2.47
CA GLY A 17 -1.51 7.91 3.09
C GLY A 17 -1.26 9.42 3.07
N LEU A 18 -0.02 9.84 3.35
CA LEU A 18 0.41 11.24 3.28
C LEU A 18 0.30 11.79 1.85
N VAL A 19 0.80 11.06 0.85
CA VAL A 19 0.71 11.46 -0.56
C VAL A 19 -0.76 11.56 -1.00
N GLY A 20 -1.60 10.61 -0.58
CA GLY A 20 -3.03 10.64 -0.87
C GLY A 20 -3.73 11.85 -0.25
N PHE A 21 -3.39 12.18 0.99
CA PHE A 21 -3.92 13.36 1.68
C PHE A 21 -3.48 14.66 1.00
N ILE A 22 -2.20 14.78 0.65
CA ILE A 22 -1.67 15.95 -0.08
C ILE A 22 -2.41 16.11 -1.41
N LYS A 23 -2.59 15.03 -2.18
CA LYS A 23 -3.36 15.06 -3.43
C LYS A 23 -4.80 15.52 -3.21
N HIS A 24 -5.44 15.04 -2.15
CA HIS A 24 -6.80 15.49 -1.79
C HIS A 24 -6.82 17.00 -1.50
N GLN A 25 -5.86 17.51 -0.73
CA GLN A 25 -5.74 18.94 -0.43
C GLN A 25 -5.52 19.80 -1.67
N TYR A 26 -4.67 19.36 -2.62
CA TYR A 26 -4.44 20.10 -3.87
C TYR A 26 -5.60 20.02 -4.87
N SER A 27 -6.38 18.94 -4.85
CA SER A 27 -7.45 18.72 -5.82
C SER A 27 -8.73 19.51 -5.50
N TYR A 28 -8.93 19.96 -4.27
CA TYR A 28 -10.13 20.67 -3.84
C TYR A 28 -9.80 22.08 -3.34
N LYS A 29 -10.43 23.10 -3.93
CA LYS A 29 -10.19 24.53 -3.63
C LYS A 29 -10.57 24.97 -2.19
N ASN A 30 -11.21 24.10 -1.39
CA ASN A 30 -11.72 24.44 -0.06
C ASN A 30 -11.87 23.18 0.84
N VAL A 31 -10.76 22.54 1.18
CA VAL A 31 -10.75 21.47 2.19
C VAL A 31 -10.06 21.96 3.45
N GLY A 32 -10.83 22.15 4.51
CA GLY A 32 -10.26 22.43 5.83
C GLY A 32 -9.38 21.26 6.27
N PHE A 33 -8.24 21.56 6.92
CA PHE A 33 -7.38 20.53 7.47
C PHE A 33 -8.07 19.85 8.65
N ASN A 34 -8.59 18.65 8.44
CA ASN A 34 -9.17 17.83 9.49
C ASN A 34 -8.10 16.87 10.03
N LEU A 35 -7.51 17.24 11.18
CA LEU A 35 -6.44 16.47 11.83
C LEU A 35 -6.87 15.04 12.20
N PRO A 36 -8.07 14.79 12.76
CA PRO A 36 -8.57 13.43 12.99
C PRO A 36 -8.64 12.58 11.72
N TYR A 37 -9.16 13.13 10.62
CA TYR A 37 -9.26 12.45 9.34
C TYR A 37 -7.88 12.12 8.77
N PHE A 38 -6.95 13.07 8.82
CA PHE A 38 -5.57 12.89 8.39
C PHE A 38 -4.88 11.74 9.15
N LEU A 39 -4.99 11.74 10.47
CA LEU A 39 -4.37 10.71 11.32
C LEU A 39 -5.04 9.35 11.10
N ALA A 40 -6.37 9.30 11.06
CA ALA A 40 -7.10 8.07 10.81
C ALA A 40 -6.73 7.46 9.45
N MET A 41 -6.72 8.26 8.39
CA MET A 41 -6.38 7.78 7.05
C MET A 41 -4.92 7.35 6.92
N SER A 42 -3.99 8.11 7.51
CA SER A 42 -2.57 7.75 7.50
C SER A 42 -2.32 6.46 8.30
N PHE A 43 -3.01 6.28 9.41
CA PHE A 43 -2.91 5.09 10.25
C PHE A 43 -3.50 3.85 9.57
N ILE A 44 -4.70 3.96 8.99
CA ILE A 44 -5.32 2.89 8.19
C ILE A 44 -4.41 2.50 7.03
N SER A 45 -3.85 3.50 6.31
CA SER A 45 -2.90 3.24 5.22
C SER A 45 -1.63 2.53 5.71
N GLY A 46 -1.12 2.91 6.89
CA GLY A 46 -0.01 2.22 7.56
C GLY A 46 -0.32 0.75 7.87
N ILE A 47 -1.52 0.44 8.40
CA ILE A 47 -1.96 -0.94 8.65
C ILE A 47 -1.99 -1.74 7.34
N VAL A 48 -2.55 -1.18 6.27
CA VAL A 48 -2.58 -1.82 4.95
C VAL A 48 -1.15 -2.09 4.44
N GLY A 49 -0.22 -1.16 4.65
CA GLY A 49 1.19 -1.34 4.28
C GLY A 49 1.86 -2.49 5.03
N VAL A 50 1.60 -2.65 6.33
CA VAL A 50 2.08 -3.79 7.12
C VAL A 50 1.50 -5.10 6.60
N LEU A 51 0.19 -5.14 6.33
CA LEU A 51 -0.48 -6.33 5.80
C LEU A 51 0.08 -6.74 4.44
N ALA A 52 0.31 -5.77 3.54
CA ALA A 52 0.94 -6.04 2.24
C ALA A 52 2.36 -6.60 2.40
N ALA A 53 3.16 -6.04 3.30
CA ALA A 53 4.51 -6.53 3.59
C ALA A 53 4.48 -7.93 4.22
N ALA A 54 3.52 -8.23 5.09
CA ALA A 54 3.37 -9.55 5.70
C ALA A 54 2.99 -10.62 4.65
N VAL A 55 2.00 -10.34 3.80
CA VAL A 55 1.60 -11.23 2.70
C VAL A 55 2.78 -11.49 1.77
N ALA A 56 3.53 -10.45 1.40
CA ALA A 56 4.70 -10.60 0.56
C ALA A 56 5.79 -11.47 1.22
N ASN A 57 5.93 -11.40 2.56
CA ASN A 57 6.90 -12.21 3.31
C ASN A 57 6.50 -13.68 3.29
N GLU A 58 5.23 -13.98 3.55
CA GLU A 58 4.72 -15.35 3.58
C GLU A 58 4.71 -16.01 2.20
N LEU A 59 4.43 -15.26 1.14
CA LEU A 59 4.46 -15.79 -0.22
C LEU A 59 5.87 -16.15 -0.69
N GLY A 60 6.92 -15.70 0.00
CA GLY A 60 8.31 -16.09 -0.27
C GLY A 60 8.83 -15.70 -1.66
N ILE A 61 8.16 -14.76 -2.36
CA ILE A 61 8.41 -14.45 -3.77
C ILE A 61 9.78 -13.77 -3.98
N PHE A 62 10.27 -13.04 -2.98
CA PHE A 62 11.52 -12.28 -3.05
C PHE A 62 12.35 -12.41 -1.76
N GLY A 63 13.66 -12.19 -1.86
CA GLY A 63 14.54 -12.06 -0.69
C GLY A 63 14.06 -10.92 0.20
N PHE A 64 13.57 -11.27 1.39
CA PHE A 64 12.85 -10.31 2.23
C PHE A 64 13.82 -9.40 2.99
N SER A 65 13.92 -8.15 2.52
CA SER A 65 14.67 -7.09 3.19
C SER A 65 13.74 -6.02 3.75
N PRO A 66 14.14 -5.28 4.81
CA PRO A 66 13.37 -4.14 5.31
C PRO A 66 13.12 -3.07 4.23
N ALA A 67 14.06 -2.88 3.30
CA ALA A 67 13.89 -1.95 2.18
C ALA A 67 12.78 -2.41 1.23
N LEU A 68 12.68 -3.71 0.96
CA LEU A 68 11.59 -4.25 0.17
C LEU A 68 10.25 -4.11 0.90
N ALA A 69 10.22 -4.36 2.21
CA ALA A 69 9.02 -4.17 3.03
C ALA A 69 8.49 -2.73 2.96
N LEU A 70 9.37 -1.72 2.92
CA LEU A 70 8.99 -0.32 2.72
C LEU A 70 8.30 -0.09 1.37
N VAL A 71 8.90 -0.61 0.29
CA VAL A 71 8.35 -0.45 -1.07
C VAL A 71 7.02 -1.16 -1.20
N VAL A 72 6.92 -2.39 -0.69
CA VAL A 72 5.69 -3.18 -0.66
C VAL A 72 4.62 -2.47 0.16
N GLY A 73 4.98 -1.93 1.33
CA GLY A 73 4.06 -1.17 2.17
C GLY A 73 3.51 0.09 1.48
N TYR A 74 4.36 0.80 0.73
CA TYR A 74 3.95 1.96 -0.07
C TYR A 74 3.04 1.58 -1.24
N ALA A 75 3.35 0.48 -1.94
CA ALA A 75 2.52 -0.03 -3.02
C ALA A 75 1.20 -0.63 -2.49
N GLY A 76 1.17 -1.14 -1.26
CA GLY A 76 -0.03 -1.57 -0.54
C GLY A 76 -0.87 -2.58 -1.31
N GLY A 77 -2.17 -2.28 -1.45
CA GLY A 77 -3.12 -3.16 -2.15
C GLY A 77 -2.79 -3.38 -3.63
N ASP A 78 -2.21 -2.40 -4.31
CA ASP A 78 -1.83 -2.52 -5.72
C ASP A 78 -0.75 -3.60 -5.91
N PHE A 79 0.13 -3.78 -4.92
CA PHE A 79 1.12 -4.85 -4.94
C PHE A 79 0.46 -6.23 -4.82
N ILE A 80 -0.47 -6.39 -3.88
CA ILE A 80 -1.22 -7.64 -3.68
C ILE A 80 -2.03 -7.99 -4.94
N GLU A 81 -2.69 -7.01 -5.55
CA GLU A 81 -3.46 -7.21 -6.77
C GLU A 81 -2.57 -7.72 -7.91
N ASN A 82 -1.39 -7.13 -8.09
CA ASN A 82 -0.46 -7.55 -9.12
C ASN A 82 0.13 -8.94 -8.86
N ILE A 83 0.43 -9.29 -7.60
CA ILE A 83 0.80 -10.66 -7.23
C ILE A 83 -0.33 -11.63 -7.59
N TYR A 84 -1.57 -11.29 -7.24
CA TYR A 84 -2.72 -12.14 -7.53
C TYR A 84 -2.90 -12.37 -9.04
N LYS A 85 -2.73 -11.33 -9.86
CA LYS A 85 -2.75 -11.44 -11.33
C LYS A 85 -1.67 -12.38 -11.86
N ILE A 86 -0.45 -12.33 -11.29
CA ILE A 86 0.65 -13.23 -11.66
C ILE A 86 0.31 -14.69 -11.32
N ILE A 87 -0.20 -14.95 -10.11
CA ILE A 87 -0.56 -16.30 -9.65
C ILE A 87 -1.67 -16.89 -10.54
N VAL A 88 -2.70 -16.11 -10.84
CA VAL A 88 -3.84 -16.55 -11.66
C VAL A 88 -3.53 -16.53 -13.17
N LYS A 89 -2.35 -16.05 -13.57
CA LYS A 89 -1.94 -15.84 -14.98
C LYS A 89 -2.97 -15.05 -15.81
N LYS A 90 -3.72 -14.15 -15.17
CA LYS A 90 -4.68 -13.26 -15.84
C LYS A 90 -4.14 -11.84 -15.85
N THR A 91 -4.09 -11.23 -17.03
CA THR A 91 -3.64 -9.84 -17.21
C THR A 91 -4.64 -8.83 -16.64
N SER A 92 -5.90 -9.23 -16.49
CA SER A 92 -7.00 -8.40 -16.00
C SER A 92 -7.96 -9.21 -15.13
N LEU A 93 -8.42 -8.58 -14.04
CA LEU A 93 -9.51 -9.11 -13.19
C LEU A 93 -10.89 -8.81 -13.79
N TYR A 94 -10.97 -7.78 -14.62
CA TYR A 94 -12.19 -7.42 -15.34
C TYR A 94 -12.23 -8.14 -16.69
N PRO A 95 -13.39 -8.66 -17.13
CA PRO A 95 -13.53 -9.18 -18.48
C PRO A 95 -13.22 -8.04 -19.47
N THR A 96 -12.27 -8.28 -20.36
CA THR A 96 -12.03 -7.38 -21.49
C THR A 96 -13.29 -7.37 -22.34
N GLN A 97 -14.03 -6.25 -22.34
CA GLN A 97 -15.08 -6.02 -23.32
C GLN A 97 -14.38 -5.82 -24.66
N GLU A 98 -14.30 -6.89 -25.44
CA GLU A 98 -13.88 -6.86 -26.84
C GLU A 98 -14.88 -5.97 -27.58
N LYS A 99 -14.41 -4.83 -28.10
CA LYS A 99 -15.19 -3.93 -28.97
C LYS A 99 -15.08 -4.39 -30.40
#